data_AF-A0A521X2S6-F1
#
_entry.id   AF-A0A521X2S6-F1
#
_cell.length_a   1.000
_cell.length_b   1.000
_cell.length_c   1.000
_cell.angle_alpha   90.00
_cell.angle_beta   90.00
_cell.angle_gamma   90.00
#
_symmetry.space_group_name_H-M   'P 1'
#
loop_
_entity.id
_entity.type
_entity.pdbx_description
1 polymer ?
#
loop_
_entity_poly.entity_id
_entity_poly.type
_entity_poly.pdbx_seq_one_letter_code
_entity_poly.pdbx_strand_id
1 'polypeptide(L)'
;MSEDKDLSNITRIDQLPKPPKKQGQHGWWVRFRRDDKPLNHFFNDRKYSGKEKALASAMLFRDAVKTQYLNDHRTTHVISGGKMPTQRSISGVLGVSRSSYTGKKGEKEYLVENWQATWPTGSGKSANRSFSVKKYGEEGAFRLALKAREEGIAQLKLNRHPSLEPINNVDQKIWRYMDFTKFVSMLEEEALFFSCISILNDPFEGTFSKINKELRPLIYKSEENPENISNTVKGLREKVAVSCWHMNEYESAAMWELYSKSEEAVCIQSTYEKLKKELEGKSELGVVNYVDYNEQFIPEYDPYLAFLYKRKSFEHERELRAIQKEVDEENFGNGQFEKIRLSNLIENIYVSPSAPNWFFELVKKTIKRYKINKPVIQSSLSDDPVY
;
A
#
# COMPACT_ATOMS: atom_id res chain seq x y z
N MET A 1 30.71 -5.37 -11.45
CA MET A 1 29.62 -5.44 -12.44
C MET A 1 28.67 -4.30 -12.12
N SER A 2 28.62 -3.25 -12.93
CA SER A 2 27.70 -2.12 -12.68
C SER A 2 26.29 -2.57 -13.08
N GLU A 3 25.41 -2.75 -12.10
CA GLU A 3 23.98 -2.74 -12.37
C GLU A 3 23.64 -1.45 -13.11
N ASP A 4 23.08 -1.60 -14.31
CA ASP A 4 22.69 -0.48 -15.15
C ASP A 4 21.55 0.25 -14.43
N LYS A 5 21.86 1.38 -13.78
CA LYS A 5 20.88 2.13 -12.98
C LYS A 5 19.75 2.57 -13.91
N ASP A 6 18.51 2.17 -13.63
CA ASP A 6 17.35 2.67 -14.39
C ASP A 6 17.33 4.21 -14.28
N LEU A 7 17.49 4.89 -15.42
CA LEU A 7 17.43 6.36 -15.54
C LEU A 7 16.19 6.82 -16.30
N SER A 8 15.14 6.00 -16.36
CA SER A 8 13.86 6.38 -16.93
C SER A 8 13.37 7.71 -16.34
N ASN A 9 12.92 8.63 -17.21
CA ASN A 9 12.47 9.98 -16.88
C ASN A 9 13.53 10.91 -16.26
N ILE A 10 14.81 10.51 -16.21
CA ILE A 10 15.93 11.33 -15.75
C ILE A 10 16.85 11.62 -16.93
N THR A 11 17.31 12.86 -17.07
CA THR A 11 18.24 13.25 -18.14
C THR A 11 19.34 14.12 -17.58
N ARG A 12 20.60 13.79 -17.89
CA ARG A 12 21.74 14.65 -17.57
C ARG A 12 21.70 15.90 -18.44
N ILE A 13 21.91 17.07 -17.83
CA ILE A 13 22.09 18.34 -18.53
C ILE A 13 23.46 18.89 -18.17
N ASP A 14 24.29 19.08 -19.19
CA ASP A 14 25.60 19.71 -19.09
C ASP A 14 25.68 20.83 -20.12
N GLN A 15 25.10 21.98 -19.78
CA GLN A 15 25.11 23.16 -20.65
C GLN A 15 26.27 24.07 -20.28
N LEU A 16 27.12 24.34 -21.26
CA LEU A 16 28.14 25.38 -21.16
C LEU A 16 27.48 26.77 -21.00
N PRO A 17 28.13 27.71 -20.29
CA PRO A 17 27.60 29.06 -20.12
C PRO A 17 27.33 29.72 -21.49
N LYS A 18 26.13 30.28 -21.65
CA LYS A 18 25.76 31.11 -22.81
C LYS A 18 25.53 32.55 -22.35
N PRO A 19 26.06 33.57 -23.06
CA PRO A 19 25.82 34.97 -22.74
C PRO A 19 24.32 35.27 -22.61
N PRO A 20 23.85 36.04 -21.60
CA PRO A 20 24.62 36.80 -20.60
C PRO A 20 24.95 36.01 -19.32
N LYS A 21 24.62 34.72 -19.24
CA LYS A 21 24.83 33.90 -18.03
C LYS A 21 26.32 33.53 -17.89
N LYS A 22 26.93 33.91 -16.77
CA LYS A 22 28.34 33.64 -16.45
C LYS A 22 28.64 32.18 -16.05
N GLN A 23 27.63 31.35 -15.81
CA GLN A 23 27.79 29.97 -15.35
C GLN A 23 26.94 29.00 -16.19
N GLY A 24 27.53 27.84 -16.49
CA GLY A 24 26.83 26.72 -17.13
C GLY A 24 25.79 26.08 -16.22
N GLN A 25 24.85 25.33 -16.80
CA GLN A 25 23.85 24.58 -16.07
C GLN A 25 24.20 23.10 -16.08
N HIS A 26 24.66 22.60 -14.92
CA HIS A 26 25.02 21.21 -14.70
C HIS A 26 24.08 20.58 -13.69
N GLY A 27 23.47 19.45 -14.04
CA GLY A 27 22.51 18.79 -13.15
C GLY A 27 21.68 17.71 -13.84
N TRP A 28 20.67 17.23 -13.12
CA TRP A 28 19.78 16.16 -13.57
C TRP A 28 18.36 16.66 -13.68
N TRP A 29 17.74 16.40 -14.81
CA TRP A 29 16.38 16.84 -15.11
C TRP A 29 15.43 15.65 -15.02
N VAL A 30 14.44 15.73 -14.13
CA VAL A 30 13.36 14.73 -14.01
C VAL A 30 12.11 15.25 -14.70
N ARG A 31 11.49 14.46 -15.59
CA ARG A 31 10.33 14.87 -16.40
C ARG A 31 9.21 13.85 -16.38
N PHE A 32 8.06 14.27 -15.84
CA PHE A 32 6.77 13.61 -15.99
C PHE A 32 5.75 14.59 -16.57
N ARG A 33 4.62 14.06 -17.03
CA ARG A 33 3.39 14.82 -17.28
C ARG A 33 2.28 14.27 -16.39
N ARG A 34 1.51 15.17 -15.77
CA ARG A 34 0.29 14.90 -15.00
C ARG A 34 -0.81 15.77 -15.61
N ASP A 35 -1.85 15.15 -16.17
CA ASP A 35 -2.98 15.86 -16.80
C ASP A 35 -2.57 16.93 -17.81
N ASP A 36 -1.66 16.54 -18.69
CA ASP A 36 -1.01 17.39 -19.69
C ASP A 36 -0.16 18.54 -19.14
N LYS A 37 -0.17 18.77 -17.82
CA LYS A 37 0.70 19.72 -17.12
C LYS A 37 2.07 19.08 -16.84
N PRO A 38 3.16 19.85 -16.96
CA PRO A 38 4.50 19.34 -16.67
C PRO A 38 4.69 19.16 -15.16
N LEU A 39 5.06 17.95 -14.74
CA LEU A 39 5.59 17.67 -13.40
C LEU A 39 7.08 17.38 -13.56
N ASN A 40 7.90 18.41 -13.41
CA ASN A 40 9.33 18.33 -13.63
C ASN A 40 10.11 19.08 -12.57
N HIS A 41 11.36 18.64 -12.37
CA HIS A 41 12.29 19.33 -11.49
C HIS A 41 13.73 19.15 -11.98
N PHE A 42 14.54 20.18 -11.76
CA PHE A 42 15.96 20.18 -12.11
C PHE A 42 16.83 20.20 -10.86
N PHE A 43 17.62 19.14 -10.69
CA PHE A 43 18.54 18.93 -9.57
C PHE A 43 19.92 19.42 -9.97
N ASN A 44 20.25 20.66 -9.58
CA ASN A 44 21.52 21.32 -9.91
C ASN A 44 22.69 20.76 -9.08
N ASP A 45 23.79 20.40 -9.74
CA ASP A 45 24.97 19.80 -9.07
C ASP A 45 25.51 20.66 -7.93
N ARG A 46 25.58 21.98 -8.12
CA ARG A 46 26.11 22.91 -7.10
C ARG A 46 25.21 22.94 -5.86
N LYS A 47 23.89 22.93 -6.05
CA LYS A 47 22.92 22.93 -4.95
C LYS A 47 22.96 21.61 -4.17
N TYR A 48 23.11 20.50 -4.88
CA TYR A 48 23.08 19.16 -4.29
C TYR A 48 24.48 18.59 -3.99
N SER A 49 25.51 19.44 -3.89
CA SER A 49 26.87 19.02 -3.49
C SER A 49 27.53 17.99 -4.41
N GLY A 50 27.33 18.13 -5.72
CA GLY A 50 27.99 17.35 -6.77
C GLY A 50 27.04 16.51 -7.60
N LYS A 51 27.58 15.95 -8.70
CA LYS A 51 26.85 15.16 -9.71
C LYS A 51 26.15 13.94 -9.12
N GLU A 52 26.80 13.22 -8.21
CA GLU A 52 26.28 11.96 -7.67
C GLU A 52 25.12 12.19 -6.70
N LYS A 53 25.28 13.15 -5.78
CA LYS A 53 24.21 13.52 -4.83
C LYS A 53 23.03 14.16 -5.56
N ALA A 54 23.27 14.96 -6.59
CA ALA A 54 22.20 15.48 -7.45
C ALA A 54 21.46 14.37 -8.19
N LEU A 55 22.16 13.32 -8.66
CA LEU A 55 21.52 12.16 -9.26
C LEU A 55 20.67 11.40 -8.25
N ALA A 56 21.21 11.17 -7.03
CA ALA A 56 20.47 10.48 -5.97
C ALA A 56 19.16 11.22 -5.62
N SER A 57 19.20 12.55 -5.47
CA SER A 57 17.98 13.34 -5.24
C SER A 57 17.01 13.30 -6.42
N ALA A 58 17.52 13.29 -7.66
CA ALA A 58 16.69 13.15 -8.85
C ALA A 58 16.00 11.78 -8.93
N MET A 59 16.71 10.70 -8.59
CA MET A 59 16.16 9.35 -8.49
C MET A 59 15.09 9.26 -7.40
N LEU A 60 15.37 9.80 -6.22
CA LEU A 60 14.42 9.81 -5.11
C LEU A 60 13.12 10.55 -5.47
N PHE A 61 13.22 11.72 -6.10
CA PHE A 61 12.05 12.44 -6.60
C PHE A 61 11.29 11.67 -7.67
N ARG A 62 12.01 11.06 -8.64
CA ARG A 62 11.38 10.24 -9.67
C ARG A 62 10.60 9.08 -9.06
N ASP A 63 11.21 8.36 -8.11
CA ASP A 63 10.61 7.17 -7.50
C ASP A 63 9.43 7.55 -6.62
N ALA A 64 9.51 8.66 -5.87
CA ALA A 64 8.38 9.22 -5.14
C ALA A 64 7.21 9.58 -6.08
N VAL A 65 7.47 10.25 -7.21
CA VAL A 65 6.43 10.56 -8.21
C VAL A 65 5.82 9.29 -8.79
N LYS A 66 6.64 8.29 -9.14
CA LYS A 66 6.15 6.99 -9.61
C LYS A 66 5.25 6.35 -8.55
N THR A 67 5.72 6.16 -7.32
CA THR A 67 4.96 5.56 -6.23
C THR A 67 3.66 6.31 -5.94
N GLN A 68 3.72 7.65 -5.91
CA GLN A 68 2.58 8.48 -5.59
C GLN A 68 1.43 8.36 -6.59
N TYR A 69 1.71 8.22 -7.88
CA TYR A 69 0.67 8.31 -8.90
C TYR A 69 0.50 7.03 -9.75
N LEU A 70 1.41 6.06 -9.68
CA LEU A 70 1.19 4.75 -10.30
C LEU A 70 0.10 3.95 -9.54
N ASN A 71 -0.02 4.17 -8.23
CA ASN A 71 -0.94 3.45 -7.35
C ASN A 71 -2.13 4.31 -6.87
N ASP A 72 -2.23 5.57 -7.33
CA ASP A 72 -3.35 6.47 -7.01
C ASP A 72 -4.57 6.19 -7.90
N HIS A 73 -5.43 5.31 -7.40
CA HIS A 73 -6.71 4.90 -7.99
C HIS A 73 -7.76 6.01 -8.05
N ARG A 74 -7.59 7.13 -7.32
CA ARG A 74 -8.52 8.27 -7.35
C ARG A 74 -8.27 9.16 -8.55
N THR A 75 -7.10 9.02 -9.16
CA THR A 75 -6.70 9.84 -10.29
C THR A 75 -6.99 9.15 -11.62
N THR A 76 -7.72 9.83 -12.51
CA THR A 76 -7.79 9.53 -13.95
C THR A 76 -6.48 9.90 -14.69
N HIS A 77 -5.45 10.27 -13.93
CA HIS A 77 -4.25 10.94 -14.39
C HIS A 77 -3.25 9.92 -14.94
N VAL A 78 -2.91 10.04 -16.22
CA VAL A 78 -1.88 9.21 -16.85
C VAL A 78 -0.53 9.87 -16.65
N ILE A 79 0.34 9.26 -15.84
CA ILE A 79 1.76 9.59 -15.88
C ILE A 79 2.36 9.00 -17.15
N SER A 80 2.90 9.87 -17.99
CA SER A 80 3.71 9.47 -19.16
C SER A 80 5.11 10.06 -19.04
N GLY A 81 6.11 9.28 -19.50
CA GLY A 81 7.43 9.82 -19.74
C GLY A 81 7.34 10.92 -20.80
N GLY A 82 8.14 11.98 -20.66
CA GLY A 82 7.97 13.30 -21.29
C GLY A 82 7.90 13.42 -22.82
N LYS A 83 7.57 12.37 -23.58
CA LYS A 83 7.09 12.48 -24.96
C LYS A 83 5.59 12.76 -24.96
N MET A 84 5.16 13.78 -25.69
CA MET A 84 3.73 14.04 -25.91
C MET A 84 3.04 12.76 -26.44
N PRO A 85 1.83 12.42 -25.96
CA PRO A 85 0.88 11.73 -26.81
C PRO A 85 0.68 12.64 -28.01
N THR A 86 1.15 12.23 -29.19
CA THR A 86 0.88 12.97 -30.43
C THR A 86 -0.63 13.18 -30.52
N GLN A 87 -1.09 14.41 -30.75
CA GLN A 87 -2.47 14.78 -31.08
C GLN A 87 -3.00 13.96 -32.26
N ARG A 88 -3.39 12.70 -32.03
CA ARG A 88 -3.76 11.76 -33.09
C ARG A 88 -5.02 10.96 -32.80
N SER A 89 -5.75 11.22 -31.72
CA SER A 89 -7.03 10.55 -31.52
C SER A 89 -8.18 11.41 -32.07
N ILE A 90 -8.61 11.07 -33.30
CA ILE A 90 -9.83 11.55 -33.95
C ILE A 90 -11.09 11.41 -33.06
N SER A 91 -11.04 10.56 -32.03
CA SER A 91 -12.13 10.31 -31.06
C SER A 91 -12.40 11.41 -30.04
N GLY A 92 -11.44 12.30 -29.77
CA GLY A 92 -11.48 13.19 -28.61
C GLY A 92 -11.33 12.51 -27.23
N VAL A 93 -11.11 11.18 -27.18
CA VAL A 93 -10.98 10.41 -25.92
C VAL A 93 -9.56 9.85 -25.77
N LEU A 94 -8.86 10.27 -24.71
CA LEU A 94 -7.48 9.89 -24.44
C LEU A 94 -7.31 8.36 -24.31
N GLY A 95 -6.49 7.78 -25.19
CA GLY A 95 -6.21 6.34 -25.23
C GLY A 95 -7.21 5.52 -26.03
N VAL A 96 -8.18 6.14 -26.71
CA VAL A 96 -9.02 5.49 -27.72
C VAL A 96 -8.74 6.12 -29.08
N SER A 97 -8.34 5.36 -30.08
CA SER A 97 -7.97 5.90 -31.39
C SER A 97 -8.44 5.01 -32.53
N ARG A 98 -8.67 5.62 -33.69
CA ARG A 98 -8.90 4.90 -34.95
C ARG A 98 -7.56 4.62 -35.61
N SER A 99 -7.40 3.40 -36.09
CA SER A 99 -6.20 2.93 -36.80
C SER A 99 -6.62 2.24 -38.09
N SER A 100 -5.84 2.45 -39.15
CA SER A 100 -5.99 1.71 -40.40
C SER A 100 -4.64 1.25 -40.90
N TYR A 101 -4.59 0.03 -41.44
CA TYR A 101 -3.41 -0.53 -42.09
C TYR A 101 -3.82 -1.49 -43.20
N THR A 102 -2.93 -1.72 -44.16
CA THR A 102 -3.16 -2.65 -45.25
C THR A 102 -2.76 -4.06 -44.84
N GLY A 103 -3.71 -4.98 -44.80
CA GLY A 103 -3.48 -6.42 -44.62
C GLY A 103 -3.28 -7.13 -45.95
N LYS A 104 -2.56 -8.25 -45.94
CA LYS A 104 -2.37 -9.13 -47.10
C LYS A 104 -2.92 -10.52 -46.81
N LYS A 105 -3.70 -11.07 -47.74
CA LYS A 105 -4.12 -12.48 -47.71
C LYS A 105 -3.98 -13.05 -49.13
N GLY A 106 -2.89 -13.77 -49.36
CA GLY A 106 -2.42 -14.11 -50.71
C GLY A 106 -1.94 -12.86 -51.44
N GLU A 107 -2.27 -12.73 -52.73
CA GLU A 107 -1.94 -11.55 -53.55
C GLU A 107 -2.89 -10.35 -53.35
N LYS A 108 -3.99 -10.53 -52.59
CA LYS A 108 -4.97 -9.46 -52.37
C LYS A 108 -4.63 -8.63 -51.13
N GLU A 109 -4.49 -7.33 -51.35
CA GLU A 109 -4.41 -6.31 -50.31
C GLU A 109 -5.83 -5.90 -49.87
N TYR A 110 -6.04 -5.77 -48.56
CA TYR A 110 -7.30 -5.29 -48.00
C TYR A 110 -7.04 -4.27 -46.89
N LEU A 111 -7.88 -3.25 -46.84
CA LEU A 111 -7.83 -2.27 -45.77
C LEU A 111 -8.41 -2.88 -44.49
N VAL A 112 -7.64 -2.81 -43.40
CA VAL A 112 -8.10 -3.14 -42.05
C VAL A 112 -8.30 -1.85 -41.29
N GLU A 113 -9.53 -1.64 -40.84
CA GLU A 113 -9.90 -0.49 -40.01
C GLU A 113 -10.36 -0.98 -38.64
N ASN A 114 -9.70 -0.46 -37.60
CA ASN A 114 -9.97 -0.81 -36.22
C ASN A 114 -10.07 0.42 -35.33
N TRP A 115 -10.97 0.36 -34.37
CA TRP A 115 -10.92 1.17 -33.16
C TRP A 115 -10.09 0.46 -32.11
N GLN A 116 -9.12 1.15 -31.51
CA GLN A 116 -8.25 0.59 -30.48
C GLN A 116 -8.32 1.40 -29.20
N ALA A 117 -8.23 0.70 -28.08
CA ALA A 117 -8.14 1.25 -26.74
C ALA A 117 -6.80 0.84 -26.12
N THR A 118 -6.16 1.75 -25.39
CA THR A 118 -4.90 1.54 -24.69
C THR A 118 -5.02 2.08 -23.28
N TRP A 119 -4.52 1.34 -22.30
CA TRP A 119 -4.52 1.76 -20.90
C TRP A 119 -3.22 1.40 -20.19
N PRO A 120 -2.79 2.19 -19.19
CA PRO A 120 -1.67 1.81 -18.35
C PRO A 120 -2.01 0.55 -17.55
N THR A 121 -0.99 -0.18 -17.16
CA THR A 121 -1.05 -1.27 -16.19
C THR A 121 -0.20 -0.90 -14.99
N GLY A 122 -0.49 -1.42 -13.79
CA GLY A 122 0.28 -1.13 -12.57
C GLY A 122 1.79 -1.42 -12.67
N SER A 123 2.22 -2.20 -13.66
CA SER A 123 3.62 -2.52 -13.95
C SER A 123 4.40 -1.43 -14.73
N GLY A 124 3.77 -0.29 -15.05
CA GLY A 124 4.37 0.75 -15.90
C GLY A 124 4.37 0.43 -17.40
N LYS A 125 3.81 -0.72 -17.81
CA LYS A 125 3.53 -1.09 -19.21
C LYS A 125 2.12 -0.67 -19.62
N SER A 126 1.84 -0.58 -20.92
CA SER A 126 0.48 -0.35 -21.44
C SER A 126 -0.13 -1.62 -22.01
N ALA A 127 -1.39 -1.89 -21.66
CA ALA A 127 -2.22 -2.90 -22.33
C ALA A 127 -3.03 -2.27 -23.46
N ASN A 128 -3.39 -3.07 -24.47
CA ASN A 128 -4.23 -2.62 -25.58
C ASN A 128 -5.33 -3.64 -25.92
N ARG A 129 -6.37 -3.17 -26.61
CA ARG A 129 -7.39 -4.01 -27.24
C ARG A 129 -7.94 -3.31 -28.48
N SER A 130 -8.16 -4.05 -29.56
CA SER A 130 -8.63 -3.52 -30.85
C SER A 130 -9.93 -4.18 -31.32
N PHE A 131 -10.79 -3.42 -31.99
CA PHE A 131 -12.12 -3.80 -32.46
C PHE A 131 -12.29 -3.43 -33.93
N SER A 132 -12.68 -4.41 -34.76
CA SER A 132 -12.76 -4.23 -36.21
C SER A 132 -14.04 -3.52 -36.66
N VAL A 133 -13.88 -2.46 -37.46
CA VAL A 133 -14.99 -1.71 -38.07
C VAL A 133 -15.80 -2.61 -39.00
N LYS A 134 -15.14 -3.50 -39.76
CA LYS A 134 -15.83 -4.46 -40.64
C LYS A 134 -16.80 -5.38 -39.89
N LYS A 135 -16.47 -5.73 -38.64
CA LYS A 135 -17.28 -6.66 -37.83
C LYS A 135 -18.37 -5.95 -37.02
N TYR A 136 -18.08 -4.76 -36.49
CA TYR A 136 -18.95 -4.10 -35.51
C TYR A 136 -19.56 -2.78 -36.01
N GLY A 137 -19.25 -2.37 -37.24
CA GLY A 137 -19.56 -1.02 -37.73
C GLY A 137 -18.71 0.05 -37.05
N GLU A 138 -18.76 1.28 -37.58
CA GLU A 138 -17.96 2.40 -37.05
C GLU A 138 -18.32 2.70 -35.58
N GLU A 139 -19.61 2.91 -35.32
CA GLU A 139 -20.10 3.27 -33.99
C GLU A 139 -19.97 2.11 -32.99
N GLY A 140 -20.21 0.87 -33.42
CA GLY A 140 -20.09 -0.30 -32.56
C GLY A 140 -18.65 -0.62 -32.18
N ALA A 141 -17.70 -0.50 -33.12
CA ALA A 141 -16.28 -0.65 -32.83
C ALA A 141 -15.76 0.47 -31.90
N PHE A 142 -16.22 1.72 -32.10
CA PHE A 142 -15.89 2.83 -31.21
C PHE A 142 -16.42 2.61 -29.78
N ARG A 143 -17.70 2.20 -29.63
CA ARG A 143 -18.32 1.91 -28.33
C ARG A 143 -17.61 0.79 -27.58
N LEU A 144 -17.18 -0.26 -28.28
CA LEU A 144 -16.42 -1.35 -27.68
C LEU A 144 -15.02 -0.91 -27.22
N ALA A 145 -14.35 -0.03 -27.98
CA ALA A 145 -13.08 0.54 -27.57
C ALA A 145 -13.22 1.44 -26.32
N LEU A 146 -14.27 2.27 -26.26
CA LEU A 146 -14.61 3.04 -25.06
C LEU A 146 -14.82 2.13 -23.85
N LYS A 147 -15.68 1.12 -23.98
CA LYS A 147 -15.96 0.18 -22.90
C LYS A 147 -14.70 -0.56 -22.42
N ALA A 148 -13.85 -1.02 -23.35
CA ALA A 148 -12.60 -1.70 -22.98
C ALA A 148 -11.60 -0.77 -22.27
N ARG A 149 -11.56 0.50 -22.66
CA ARG A 149 -10.76 1.53 -21.98
C ARG A 149 -11.30 1.77 -20.57
N GLU A 150 -12.61 1.91 -20.40
CA GLU A 150 -13.28 2.08 -19.12
C GLU A 150 -13.04 0.87 -18.20
N GLU A 151 -13.20 -0.36 -18.72
CA GLU A 151 -12.90 -1.60 -18.00
C GLU A 151 -11.43 -1.68 -17.57
N GLY A 152 -10.50 -1.37 -18.49
CA GLY A 152 -9.06 -1.38 -18.20
C GLY A 152 -8.64 -0.33 -17.18
N ILE A 153 -9.26 0.86 -17.21
CA ILE A 153 -9.10 1.89 -16.18
C ILE A 153 -9.77 1.48 -14.87
N ALA A 154 -10.96 0.88 -14.89
CA ALA A 154 -11.65 0.43 -13.69
C ALA A 154 -10.88 -0.70 -12.98
N GLN A 155 -10.26 -1.61 -13.74
CA GLN A 155 -9.35 -2.61 -13.19
C GLN A 155 -8.08 -1.98 -12.60
N LEU A 156 -7.50 -0.96 -13.26
CA LEU A 156 -6.39 -0.20 -12.69
C LEU A 156 -6.80 0.53 -11.39
N LYS A 157 -8.00 1.13 -11.36
CA LYS A 157 -8.59 1.75 -10.17
C LYS A 157 -8.90 0.74 -9.06
N LEU A 158 -8.93 -0.56 -9.37
CA LEU A 158 -9.12 -1.64 -8.40
C LEU A 158 -7.79 -2.16 -7.82
N ASN A 159 -6.63 -1.78 -8.40
CA ASN A 159 -5.34 -2.07 -7.78
C ASN A 159 -5.18 -1.21 -6.54
N ARG A 160 -5.51 -1.79 -5.39
CA ARG A 160 -5.25 -1.20 -4.07
C ARG A 160 -3.74 -1.09 -3.88
N HIS A 161 -3.29 -0.21 -2.98
CA HIS A 161 -1.87 -0.21 -2.57
C HIS A 161 -1.44 -1.64 -2.21
N PRO A 162 -0.21 -2.11 -2.52
CA PRO A 162 0.22 -3.48 -2.24
C PRO A 162 -0.08 -3.97 -0.80
N SER A 163 0.04 -3.08 0.19
CA SER A 163 -0.39 -3.36 1.57
C SER A 163 -1.83 -3.82 1.72
N LEU A 164 -2.74 -3.27 0.92
CA LEU A 164 -4.17 -3.50 0.96
C LEU A 164 -4.61 -4.55 -0.08
N GLU A 165 -3.66 -5.12 -0.82
CA GLU A 165 -3.95 -6.22 -1.73
C GLU A 165 -4.23 -7.51 -0.93
N PRO A 166 -5.16 -8.36 -1.40
CA PRO A 166 -5.37 -9.67 -0.81
C PRO A 166 -4.06 -10.47 -0.80
N ILE A 167 -3.76 -11.10 0.32
CA ILE A 167 -2.59 -11.99 0.42
C ILE A 167 -2.89 -13.25 -0.38
N ASN A 168 -1.95 -13.66 -1.23
CA ASN A 168 -2.12 -14.84 -2.11
C ASN A 168 -2.28 -16.14 -1.32
N ASN A 169 -1.65 -16.23 -0.14
CA ASN A 169 -1.81 -17.34 0.78
C ASN A 169 -2.95 -17.05 1.78
N VAL A 170 -4.14 -17.58 1.50
CA VAL A 170 -5.33 -17.40 2.35
C VAL A 170 -5.19 -18.08 3.72
N ASP A 171 -4.39 -19.15 3.78
CA ASP A 171 -4.09 -19.94 4.98
C ASP A 171 -2.95 -19.34 5.81
N GLN A 172 -2.42 -18.18 5.43
CA GLN A 172 -1.37 -17.50 6.17
C GLN A 172 -1.78 -17.34 7.64
N LYS A 173 -1.04 -18.00 8.53
CA LYS A 173 -1.26 -17.93 9.97
C LYS A 173 -0.96 -16.52 10.48
N ILE A 174 -1.82 -16.10 11.40
CA ILE A 174 -1.72 -14.84 12.11
C ILE A 174 -1.90 -15.06 13.59
N TRP A 175 -1.19 -14.28 14.39
CA TRP A 175 -1.07 -14.47 15.82
C TRP A 175 -1.36 -13.17 16.56
N ARG A 176 -2.12 -13.24 17.65
CA ARG A 176 -2.37 -12.09 18.52
C ARG A 176 -2.00 -12.44 19.96
N TYR A 177 -0.85 -11.92 20.37
CA TYR A 177 -0.28 -12.06 21.70
C TYR A 177 -0.89 -11.01 22.64
N MET A 178 -1.28 -11.42 23.84
CA MET A 178 -1.88 -10.54 24.85
C MET A 178 -1.76 -11.11 26.26
N ASP A 179 -1.95 -10.25 27.25
CA ASP A 179 -2.13 -10.69 28.64
C ASP A 179 -3.50 -11.38 28.83
N PHE A 180 -3.62 -12.15 29.91
CA PHE A 180 -4.86 -12.86 30.23
C PHE A 180 -6.07 -11.94 30.42
N THR A 181 -5.87 -10.72 30.93
CA THR A 181 -6.97 -9.79 31.20
C THR A 181 -7.58 -9.24 29.92
N LYS A 182 -6.77 -8.89 28.91
CA LYS A 182 -7.25 -8.56 27.56
C LYS A 182 -7.94 -9.74 26.90
N PHE A 183 -7.41 -10.95 27.11
CA PHE A 183 -8.05 -12.17 26.58
C PHE A 183 -9.45 -12.38 27.18
N VAL A 184 -9.61 -12.26 28.51
CA VAL A 184 -10.92 -12.35 29.16
C VAL A 184 -11.84 -11.22 28.71
N SER A 185 -11.35 -9.98 28.59
CA SER A 185 -12.14 -8.87 28.06
C SER A 185 -12.66 -9.14 26.64
N MET A 186 -11.83 -9.71 25.77
CA MET A 186 -12.23 -10.12 24.43
C MET A 186 -13.34 -11.18 24.45
N LEU A 187 -13.26 -12.14 25.39
CA LEU A 187 -14.27 -13.20 25.57
C LEU A 187 -15.60 -12.66 26.10
N GLU A 188 -15.57 -11.82 27.13
CA GLU A 188 -16.75 -11.18 27.72
C GLU A 188 -17.47 -10.31 26.68
N GLU A 189 -16.71 -9.56 25.88
CA GLU A 189 -17.28 -8.70 24.85
C GLU A 189 -17.66 -9.45 23.58
N GLU A 190 -17.26 -10.71 23.39
CA GLU A 190 -17.41 -11.43 22.11
C GLU A 190 -17.00 -10.54 20.91
N ALA A 191 -15.87 -9.84 21.04
CA ALA A 191 -15.48 -8.78 20.14
C ALA A 191 -13.96 -8.64 20.03
N LEU A 192 -13.46 -8.11 18.91
CA LEU A 192 -12.09 -7.63 18.84
C LEU A 192 -12.03 -6.19 19.30
N PHE A 193 -11.09 -5.88 20.19
CA PHE A 193 -10.73 -4.50 20.46
C PHE A 193 -9.87 -3.93 19.32
N PHE A 194 -10.25 -2.75 18.85
CA PHE A 194 -9.50 -1.91 17.92
C PHE A 194 -8.97 -0.69 18.69
N SER A 195 -7.64 -0.57 18.79
CA SER A 195 -6.99 0.55 19.47
C SER A 195 -6.84 1.74 18.53
N CYS A 196 -7.15 2.95 18.98
CA CYS A 196 -6.90 4.16 18.21
C CYS A 196 -5.40 4.28 17.89
N ILE A 197 -5.08 4.72 16.66
CA ILE A 197 -3.69 4.92 16.24
C ILE A 197 -2.94 5.87 17.19
N SER A 198 -3.63 6.85 17.76
CA SER A 198 -3.07 7.83 18.69
C SER A 198 -2.43 7.21 19.95
N ILE A 199 -2.84 6.01 20.36
CA ILE A 199 -2.34 5.34 21.57
C ILE A 199 -1.34 4.21 21.29
N LEU A 200 -0.95 4.01 20.03
CA LEU A 200 0.10 3.06 19.70
C LEU A 200 1.48 3.55 20.18
N ASN A 201 2.38 2.62 20.44
CA ASN A 201 3.65 2.89 21.11
C ASN A 201 4.64 3.70 20.25
N ASP A 202 4.63 3.57 18.92
CA ASP A 202 5.56 4.28 18.06
C ASP A 202 4.97 5.64 17.60
N PRO A 203 5.56 6.79 18.02
CA PRO A 203 5.04 8.10 17.66
C PRO A 203 5.09 8.38 16.14
N PHE A 204 5.87 7.61 15.38
CA PHE A 204 5.95 7.74 13.92
C PHE A 204 4.80 7.06 13.17
N GLU A 205 4.02 6.21 13.82
CA GLU A 205 2.86 5.58 13.20
C GLU A 205 1.79 6.62 12.89
N GLY A 206 1.26 6.67 11.67
CA GLY A 206 0.37 7.75 11.26
C GLY A 206 1.11 9.09 11.07
N THR A 207 2.35 9.04 10.58
CA THR A 207 3.15 10.21 10.17
C THR A 207 3.85 9.93 8.84
N PHE A 208 4.48 10.95 8.27
CA PHE A 208 5.22 10.85 7.02
C PHE A 208 6.73 11.00 7.24
N SER A 209 7.51 10.48 6.30
CA SER A 209 8.98 10.54 6.35
C SER A 209 9.52 11.96 6.19
N LYS A 210 10.81 12.14 6.46
CA LYS A 210 11.56 13.35 6.10
C LYS A 210 11.53 13.61 4.59
N ILE A 211 11.63 12.55 3.78
CA ILE A 211 11.61 12.65 2.32
C ILE A 211 10.26 13.16 1.81
N ASN A 212 9.16 12.74 2.44
CA ASN A 212 7.84 13.30 2.14
C ASN A 212 7.83 14.81 2.30
N LYS A 213 8.29 15.32 3.45
CA LYS A 213 8.37 16.77 3.71
C LYS A 213 9.24 17.51 2.69
N GLU A 214 10.37 16.94 2.29
CA GLU A 214 11.29 17.55 1.33
C GLU A 214 10.74 17.57 -0.11
N LEU A 215 10.04 16.49 -0.52
CA LEU A 215 9.58 16.33 -1.89
C LEU A 215 8.15 16.85 -2.13
N ARG A 216 7.33 16.98 -1.09
CA ARG A 216 5.93 17.43 -1.18
C ARG A 216 5.77 18.76 -1.93
N PRO A 217 6.59 19.82 -1.71
CA PRO A 217 6.51 21.04 -2.52
C PRO A 217 6.82 20.85 -4.01
N LEU A 218 7.58 19.80 -4.35
CA LEU A 218 7.94 19.47 -5.73
C LEU A 218 6.87 18.61 -6.41
N ILE A 219 6.32 17.65 -5.69
CA ILE A 219 5.30 16.70 -6.16
C ILE A 219 3.96 17.44 -6.33
N TYR A 220 3.55 18.24 -5.35
CA TYR A 220 2.27 18.94 -5.31
C TYR A 220 2.40 20.42 -5.66
N LYS A 221 3.38 20.79 -6.50
CA LYS A 221 3.67 22.19 -6.87
C LYS A 221 2.45 22.93 -7.45
N SER A 222 1.49 22.21 -8.04
CA SER A 222 0.27 22.75 -8.61
C SER A 222 -0.91 22.85 -7.63
N GLU A 223 -0.75 22.40 -6.39
CA GLU A 223 -1.80 22.38 -5.38
C GLU A 223 -1.69 23.60 -4.47
N GLU A 224 -2.84 24.13 -4.05
CA GLU A 224 -2.92 25.36 -3.26
C GLU A 224 -2.34 25.18 -1.85
N ASN A 225 -2.55 24.00 -1.25
CA ASN A 225 -2.03 23.66 0.06
C ASN A 225 -1.42 22.24 0.07
N PRO A 226 -0.13 22.11 -0.30
CA PRO A 226 0.56 20.81 -0.30
C PRO A 226 0.57 20.10 1.06
N GLU A 227 0.52 20.83 2.17
CA GLU A 227 0.57 20.28 3.53
C GLU A 227 -0.77 19.74 4.04
N ASN A 228 -1.86 19.91 3.26
CA ASN A 228 -3.20 19.49 3.67
C ASN A 228 -3.24 18.01 4.11
N ILE A 229 -2.55 17.12 3.38
CA ILE A 229 -2.50 15.69 3.70
C ILE A 229 -1.91 15.40 5.09
N SER A 230 -0.91 16.16 5.54
CA SER A 230 -0.33 15.98 6.88
C SER A 230 -1.30 16.40 7.97
N ASN A 231 -2.05 17.48 7.74
CA ASN A 231 -3.11 17.91 8.66
C ASN A 231 -4.28 16.91 8.69
N THR A 232 -4.66 16.37 7.54
CA THR A 232 -5.68 15.32 7.43
C THR A 232 -5.26 14.08 8.22
N VAL A 233 -4.07 13.54 7.99
CA VAL A 233 -3.58 12.35 8.73
C VAL A 233 -3.51 12.63 10.22
N LYS A 234 -3.03 13.81 10.63
CA LYS A 234 -3.00 14.22 12.04
C LYS A 234 -4.38 14.17 12.68
N GLY A 235 -5.41 14.71 12.01
CA GLY A 235 -6.80 14.69 12.49
C GLY A 235 -7.44 13.30 12.48
N LEU A 236 -6.94 12.37 11.66
CA LEU A 236 -7.41 10.98 11.61
C LEU A 236 -6.82 10.10 12.71
N ARG A 237 -5.69 10.47 13.34
CA ARG A 237 -5.03 9.63 14.35
C ARG A 237 -5.92 9.24 15.53
N GLU A 238 -6.83 10.14 15.92
CA GLU A 238 -7.77 9.92 17.03
C GLU A 238 -9.08 9.25 16.57
N LYS A 239 -9.31 9.16 15.24
CA LYS A 239 -10.56 8.70 14.61
C LYS A 239 -10.43 7.37 13.89
N VAL A 240 -9.22 6.85 13.79
CA VAL A 240 -8.89 5.59 13.13
C VAL A 240 -8.39 4.62 14.18
N ALA A 241 -9.00 3.45 14.22
CA ALA A 241 -8.62 2.38 15.13
C ALA A 241 -8.15 1.15 14.37
N VAL A 242 -7.24 0.40 14.98
CA VAL A 242 -6.63 -0.77 14.37
C VAL A 242 -6.62 -1.98 15.30
N SER A 243 -6.73 -3.16 14.71
CA SER A 243 -6.48 -4.43 15.37
C SER A 243 -5.27 -5.10 14.71
N CYS A 244 -4.20 -5.27 15.48
CA CYS A 244 -2.89 -5.69 15.00
C CYS A 244 -2.65 -7.18 15.21
N TRP A 245 -2.10 -7.85 14.19
CA TRP A 245 -1.81 -9.27 14.17
C TRP A 245 -0.40 -9.52 13.62
N HIS A 246 0.30 -10.50 14.18
CA HIS A 246 1.62 -10.92 13.72
C HIS A 246 1.49 -12.02 12.66
N MET A 247 1.97 -11.78 11.44
CA MET A 247 1.97 -12.79 10.37
C MET A 247 3.21 -13.67 10.48
N ASN A 248 3.00 -14.96 10.79
CA ASN A 248 4.09 -15.93 10.81
C ASN A 248 3.56 -17.37 10.74
N GLU A 249 4.35 -18.30 10.22
CA GLU A 249 3.99 -19.72 10.18
C GLU A 249 4.10 -20.42 11.54
N TYR A 250 4.96 -19.88 12.41
CA TYR A 250 5.30 -20.42 13.71
C TYR A 250 5.14 -19.37 14.81
N GLU A 251 5.11 -19.81 16.06
CA GLU A 251 5.18 -18.94 17.24
C GLU A 251 6.46 -18.10 17.24
N SER A 252 6.42 -16.92 17.85
CA SER A 252 7.58 -16.03 17.97
C SER A 252 7.90 -15.77 19.43
N ALA A 253 9.08 -16.22 19.87
CA ALA A 253 9.59 -15.96 21.22
C ALA A 253 9.68 -14.46 21.51
N ALA A 254 10.16 -13.65 20.55
CA ALA A 254 10.23 -12.20 20.70
C ALA A 254 8.84 -11.56 20.88
N MET A 255 7.81 -12.06 20.21
CA MET A 255 6.47 -11.50 20.34
C MET A 255 5.82 -11.82 21.69
N TRP A 256 6.12 -12.99 22.27
CA TRP A 256 5.74 -13.30 23.64
C TRP A 256 6.31 -12.24 24.60
N GLU A 257 7.61 -11.96 24.53
CA GLU A 257 8.27 -10.98 25.40
C GLU A 257 7.75 -9.54 25.18
N LEU A 258 7.54 -9.13 23.93
CA LEU A 258 7.12 -7.76 23.60
C LEU A 258 5.69 -7.42 24.06
N TYR A 259 4.78 -8.40 24.01
CA TYR A 259 3.35 -8.17 24.26
C TYR A 259 2.85 -8.71 25.61
N SER A 260 3.70 -9.47 26.32
CA SER A 260 3.37 -10.05 27.63
C SER A 260 4.17 -9.34 28.72
N LYS A 261 3.47 -8.63 29.61
CA LYS A 261 4.11 -7.99 30.77
C LYS A 261 4.33 -8.96 31.94
N SER A 262 3.75 -10.15 31.87
CA SER A 262 3.90 -11.22 32.83
C SER A 262 3.96 -12.58 32.12
N GLU A 263 4.31 -13.62 32.86
CA GLU A 263 4.36 -14.98 32.34
C GLU A 263 2.95 -15.52 32.03
N GLU A 264 1.91 -14.97 32.66
CA GLU A 264 0.49 -15.29 32.43
C GLU A 264 -0.08 -14.60 31.19
N ALA A 265 0.43 -15.01 30.03
CA ALA A 265 -0.02 -14.51 28.74
C ALA A 265 -0.65 -15.60 27.87
N VAL A 266 -1.49 -15.15 26.95
CA VAL A 266 -2.22 -15.97 26.01
C VAL A 266 -1.99 -15.43 24.60
N CYS A 267 -1.89 -16.32 23.63
CA CYS A 267 -1.85 -15.96 22.23
C CYS A 267 -2.98 -16.70 21.50
N ILE A 268 -3.72 -15.99 20.65
CA ILE A 268 -4.66 -16.63 19.74
C ILE A 268 -4.03 -16.75 18.36
N GLN A 269 -4.16 -17.92 17.76
CA GLN A 269 -3.80 -18.16 16.36
C GLN A 269 -5.08 -18.18 15.51
N SER A 270 -5.02 -17.54 14.36
CA SER A 270 -6.04 -17.55 13.32
C SER A 270 -5.36 -17.61 11.94
N THR A 271 -6.15 -17.46 10.88
CA THR A 271 -5.66 -17.29 9.50
C THR A 271 -6.14 -15.96 8.93
N TYR A 272 -5.42 -15.45 7.92
CA TYR A 272 -5.81 -14.26 7.19
C TYR A 272 -7.26 -14.36 6.68
N GLU A 273 -7.66 -15.51 6.12
CA GLU A 273 -9.01 -15.72 5.60
C GLU A 273 -10.09 -15.60 6.69
N LYS A 274 -9.89 -16.23 7.85
CA LYS A 274 -10.85 -16.17 8.96
C LYS A 274 -11.05 -14.75 9.47
N LEU A 275 -9.94 -14.01 9.67
CA LEU A 275 -10.01 -12.61 10.07
C LEU A 275 -10.71 -11.75 9.01
N LYS A 276 -10.36 -11.94 7.74
CA LYS A 276 -10.97 -11.21 6.62
C LYS A 276 -12.48 -11.43 6.57
N LYS A 277 -12.93 -12.67 6.75
CA LYS A 277 -14.34 -13.04 6.71
C LYS A 277 -15.12 -12.48 7.89
N GLU A 278 -14.57 -12.57 9.11
CA GLU A 278 -15.24 -12.06 10.32
C GLU A 278 -15.36 -10.53 10.33
N LEU A 279 -14.46 -9.84 9.61
CA LEU A 279 -14.41 -8.39 9.52
C LEU A 279 -14.87 -7.84 8.15
N GLU A 280 -15.48 -8.68 7.31
CA GLU A 280 -16.00 -8.26 6.02
C GLU A 280 -17.04 -7.15 6.18
N GLY A 281 -16.87 -6.05 5.45
CA GLY A 281 -17.72 -4.86 5.53
C GLY A 281 -17.51 -4.00 6.78
N LYS A 282 -16.68 -4.42 7.74
CA LYS A 282 -16.42 -3.73 9.01
C LYS A 282 -15.07 -3.03 9.05
N SER A 283 -14.06 -3.62 8.43
CA SER A 283 -12.70 -3.07 8.41
C SER A 283 -11.94 -3.48 7.14
N GLU A 284 -10.89 -2.73 6.82
CA GLU A 284 -9.97 -3.09 5.75
C GLU A 284 -8.71 -3.73 6.33
N LEU A 285 -8.27 -4.85 5.75
CA LEU A 285 -7.02 -5.49 6.13
C LEU A 285 -5.85 -4.91 5.32
N GLY A 286 -4.74 -4.64 5.99
CA GLY A 286 -3.52 -4.17 5.36
C GLY A 286 -2.24 -4.67 6.03
N VAL A 287 -1.26 -5.07 5.22
CA VAL A 287 0.09 -5.43 5.67
C VAL A 287 0.93 -4.17 5.86
N VAL A 288 1.60 -4.06 7.00
CA VAL A 288 2.47 -2.94 7.34
C VAL A 288 3.75 -3.00 6.51
N ASN A 289 4.12 -1.89 5.87
CA ASN A 289 5.43 -1.72 5.25
C ASN A 289 6.40 -1.10 6.24
N TYR A 290 7.61 -1.65 6.27
CA TYR A 290 8.68 -1.16 7.11
C TYR A 290 9.66 -0.35 6.28
N VAL A 291 9.80 0.93 6.61
CA VAL A 291 10.61 1.89 5.84
C VAL A 291 11.56 2.69 6.71
N ASP A 292 12.61 3.22 6.10
CA ASP A 292 13.45 4.25 6.69
C ASP A 292 12.77 5.62 6.54
N TYR A 293 12.32 6.18 7.67
CA TYR A 293 11.65 7.48 7.73
C TYR A 293 12.57 8.67 7.40
N ASN A 294 13.88 8.47 7.26
CA ASN A 294 14.81 9.51 6.82
C ASN A 294 15.07 9.48 5.32
N GLU A 295 14.91 8.33 4.68
CA GLU A 295 15.42 8.08 3.32
C GLU A 295 14.36 7.64 2.31
N GLN A 296 13.19 7.18 2.75
CA GLN A 296 12.17 6.61 1.86
C GLN A 296 10.88 7.42 1.87
N PHE A 297 10.25 7.55 0.70
CA PHE A 297 8.96 8.22 0.52
C PHE A 297 7.79 7.28 0.85
N ILE A 298 6.82 7.78 1.61
CA ILE A 298 5.57 7.09 1.95
C ILE A 298 4.46 7.64 1.02
N PRO A 299 3.69 6.80 0.32
CA PRO A 299 2.61 7.30 -0.55
C PRO A 299 1.54 8.09 0.21
N GLU A 300 1.07 9.17 -0.40
CA GLU A 300 0.18 10.19 0.18
C GLU A 300 -1.19 10.26 -0.53
N TYR A 301 -1.44 9.42 -1.54
CA TYR A 301 -2.70 9.45 -2.30
C TYR A 301 -3.91 8.92 -1.51
N ASP A 302 -3.65 8.13 -0.47
CA ASP A 302 -4.66 7.67 0.46
C ASP A 302 -4.17 7.90 1.91
N PRO A 303 -4.81 8.78 2.70
CA PRO A 303 -4.34 9.12 4.04
C PRO A 303 -4.26 7.92 4.99
N TYR A 304 -5.06 6.87 4.76
CA TYR A 304 -5.01 5.67 5.60
C TYR A 304 -3.73 4.85 5.42
N LEU A 305 -2.98 5.05 4.32
CA LEU A 305 -1.69 4.38 4.12
C LEU A 305 -0.67 4.80 5.18
N ALA A 306 -0.74 6.01 5.73
CA ALA A 306 0.15 6.42 6.81
C ALA A 306 0.05 5.51 8.06
N PHE A 307 -1.06 4.77 8.20
CA PHE A 307 -1.29 3.80 9.28
C PHE A 307 -0.86 2.37 8.92
N LEU A 308 -0.31 2.16 7.73
CA LEU A 308 0.28 0.91 7.23
C LEU A 308 1.77 1.06 6.94
N TYR A 309 2.40 2.09 7.50
CA TYR A 309 3.84 2.30 7.43
C TYR A 309 4.40 2.45 8.83
N LYS A 310 5.53 1.80 9.07
CA LYS A 310 6.22 1.79 10.36
C LYS A 310 7.73 1.83 10.15
N ARG A 311 8.47 2.25 11.18
CA ARG A 311 9.93 2.34 11.09
C ARG A 311 10.55 0.95 10.91
N LYS A 312 11.63 0.89 10.12
CA LYS A 312 12.35 -0.35 9.81
C LYS A 312 12.81 -1.15 11.05
N SER A 313 13.07 -0.50 12.18
CA SER A 313 13.41 -1.15 13.45
C SER A 313 12.33 -2.11 13.98
N PHE A 314 11.09 -2.00 13.52
CA PHE A 314 9.96 -2.85 13.93
C PHE A 314 9.63 -3.95 12.91
N GLU A 315 10.47 -4.18 11.89
CA GLU A 315 10.22 -5.16 10.82
C GLU A 315 9.98 -6.59 11.33
N HIS A 316 10.55 -6.92 12.50
CA HIS A 316 10.32 -8.19 13.19
C HIS A 316 8.86 -8.43 13.60
N GLU A 317 8.04 -7.38 13.75
CA GLU A 317 6.63 -7.49 14.11
C GLU A 317 5.75 -8.07 12.99
N ARG A 318 6.19 -8.03 11.72
CA ARG A 318 5.50 -8.62 10.54
C ARG A 318 3.97 -8.40 10.56
N GLU A 319 3.58 -7.16 10.70
CA GLU A 319 2.24 -6.82 11.16
C GLU A 319 1.19 -6.79 10.04
N LEU A 320 0.04 -7.42 10.31
CA LEU A 320 -1.22 -7.26 9.60
C LEU A 320 -2.16 -6.43 10.46
N ARG A 321 -2.71 -5.35 9.91
CA ARG A 321 -3.71 -4.50 10.58
C ARG A 321 -5.08 -4.70 9.97
N ALA A 322 -6.08 -4.88 10.81
CA ALA A 322 -7.45 -4.53 10.46
C ALA A 322 -7.67 -3.05 10.81
N ILE A 323 -8.15 -2.25 9.87
CA ILE A 323 -8.32 -0.79 10.02
C ILE A 323 -9.79 -0.41 9.96
N GLN A 324 -10.26 0.25 11.01
CA GLN A 324 -11.55 0.92 11.07
C GLN A 324 -11.36 2.41 10.81
N LYS A 325 -11.98 2.91 9.74
CA LYS A 325 -11.84 4.29 9.26
C LYS A 325 -12.72 5.29 10.01
N GLU A 326 -13.71 4.79 10.71
CA GLU A 326 -14.68 5.54 11.49
C GLU A 326 -14.78 4.88 12.87
N VAL A 327 -14.46 5.66 13.89
CA VAL A 327 -14.61 5.32 15.30
C VAL A 327 -15.71 6.24 15.84
N ASP A 328 -16.55 5.74 16.75
CA ASP A 328 -17.56 6.60 17.38
C ASP A 328 -16.88 7.76 18.13
N GLU A 329 -17.46 8.96 18.10
CA GLU A 329 -16.83 10.17 18.66
C GLU A 329 -16.50 10.03 20.15
N GLU A 330 -17.33 9.30 20.90
CA GLU A 330 -17.12 8.98 22.32
C GLU A 330 -15.88 8.11 22.57
N ASN A 331 -15.41 7.39 21.56
CA ASN A 331 -14.28 6.47 21.60
C ASN A 331 -13.00 7.06 20.99
N PHE A 332 -13.04 8.32 20.54
CA PHE A 332 -11.87 9.01 20.01
C PHE A 332 -10.70 9.00 20.99
N GLY A 333 -9.51 8.71 20.45
CA GLY A 333 -8.28 8.66 21.22
C GLY A 333 -8.14 7.41 22.11
N ASN A 334 -9.12 6.50 22.13
CA ASN A 334 -9.08 5.26 22.91
C ASN A 334 -9.12 4.05 21.99
N GLY A 335 -10.32 3.66 21.57
CA GLY A 335 -10.56 2.44 20.81
C GLY A 335 -11.97 1.93 21.04
N GLN A 336 -12.38 0.94 20.25
CA GLN A 336 -13.73 0.40 20.29
C GLN A 336 -13.74 -1.11 20.10
N PHE A 337 -14.82 -1.74 20.56
CA PHE A 337 -15.06 -3.16 20.35
C PHE A 337 -15.86 -3.38 19.08
N GLU A 338 -15.35 -4.23 18.20
CA GLU A 338 -16.06 -4.73 17.03
C GLU A 338 -16.56 -6.15 17.30
N LYS A 339 -17.88 -6.32 17.38
CA LYS A 339 -18.51 -7.62 17.68
C LYS A 339 -18.21 -8.62 16.57
N ILE A 340 -17.74 -9.82 16.93
CA ILE A 340 -17.38 -10.89 15.99
C ILE A 340 -17.73 -12.25 16.56
N ARG A 341 -17.68 -13.31 15.75
CA ARG A 341 -17.83 -14.67 16.27
C ARG A 341 -16.47 -15.27 16.57
N LEU A 342 -16.05 -15.22 17.84
CA LEU A 342 -14.75 -15.74 18.26
C LEU A 342 -14.54 -17.22 17.89
N SER A 343 -15.61 -18.03 17.89
CA SER A 343 -15.55 -19.44 17.48
C SER A 343 -15.20 -19.63 16.00
N ASN A 344 -15.49 -18.65 15.13
CA ASN A 344 -15.11 -18.69 13.72
C ASN A 344 -13.68 -18.17 13.52
N LEU A 345 -13.31 -17.13 14.27
CA LEU A 345 -11.99 -16.50 14.18
C LEU A 345 -10.88 -17.40 14.74
N ILE A 346 -11.03 -17.87 15.98
CA ILE A 346 -9.97 -18.54 16.72
C ILE A 346 -9.79 -19.95 16.16
N GLU A 347 -8.54 -20.32 15.88
CA GLU A 347 -8.16 -21.69 15.54
C GLU A 347 -7.56 -22.41 16.73
N ASN A 348 -6.54 -21.82 17.33
CA ASN A 348 -5.84 -22.36 18.50
C ASN A 348 -5.62 -21.25 19.53
N ILE A 349 -5.56 -21.66 20.80
CA ILE A 349 -5.27 -20.79 21.93
C ILE A 349 -3.98 -21.31 22.56
N TYR A 350 -2.94 -20.49 22.55
CA TYR A 350 -1.65 -20.80 23.11
C TYR A 350 -1.47 -20.13 24.47
N VAL A 351 -0.88 -20.85 25.40
CA VAL A 351 -0.47 -20.35 26.71
C VAL A 351 1.04 -20.16 26.68
N SER A 352 1.49 -19.03 27.24
CA SER A 352 2.91 -18.63 27.26
C SER A 352 3.83 -19.77 27.71
N PRO A 353 5.01 -19.96 27.08
CA PRO A 353 5.90 -21.09 27.34
C PRO A 353 6.40 -21.16 28.79
N SER A 354 6.56 -20.02 29.45
CA SER A 354 6.96 -19.95 30.87
C SER A 354 5.79 -20.05 31.85
N ALA A 355 4.55 -20.05 31.36
CA ALA A 355 3.40 -20.02 32.26
C ALA A 355 3.25 -21.34 33.04
N PRO A 356 2.93 -21.27 34.34
CA PRO A 356 2.73 -22.45 35.16
C PRO A 356 1.47 -23.24 34.77
N ASN A 357 1.47 -24.56 35.02
CA ASN A 357 0.36 -25.44 34.66
C ASN A 357 -1.01 -25.04 35.24
N TRP A 358 -1.04 -24.42 36.43
CA TRP A 358 -2.30 -23.92 37.00
C TRP A 358 -2.95 -22.85 36.10
N PHE A 359 -2.14 -22.03 35.44
CA PHE A 359 -2.60 -21.00 34.52
C PHE A 359 -3.11 -21.60 33.22
N PHE A 360 -2.42 -22.61 32.68
CA PHE A 360 -2.91 -23.41 31.55
C PHE A 360 -4.31 -24.01 31.83
N GLU A 361 -4.49 -24.62 33.00
CA GLU A 361 -5.79 -25.15 33.41
C GLU A 361 -6.85 -24.07 33.63
N LEU A 362 -6.45 -22.87 34.10
CA LEU A 362 -7.34 -21.72 34.20
C LEU A 362 -7.83 -21.30 32.80
N VAL A 363 -6.94 -21.16 31.82
CA VAL A 363 -7.30 -20.80 30.43
C VAL A 363 -8.29 -21.84 29.87
N LYS A 364 -8.01 -23.14 30.04
CA LYS A 364 -8.94 -24.23 29.64
C LYS A 364 -10.32 -24.12 30.27
N LYS A 365 -10.40 -23.89 31.58
CA LYS A 365 -11.68 -23.72 32.28
C LYS A 365 -12.42 -22.46 31.81
N THR A 366 -11.66 -21.40 31.51
CA THR A 366 -12.17 -20.12 31.05
C THR A 366 -12.83 -20.29 29.69
N ILE A 367 -12.13 -20.81 28.68
CA ILE A 367 -12.70 -20.98 27.34
C ILE A 367 -13.93 -21.90 27.32
N LYS A 368 -13.95 -22.92 28.19
CA LYS A 368 -15.09 -23.83 28.36
C LYS A 368 -16.32 -23.08 28.89
N ARG A 369 -16.13 -22.12 29.80
CA ARG A 369 -17.21 -21.27 30.34
C ARG A 369 -17.86 -20.42 29.26
N TYR A 370 -17.06 -19.84 28.35
CA TYR A 370 -17.56 -19.10 27.18
C TYR A 370 -17.97 -19.99 26.00
N LYS A 371 -17.98 -21.32 26.18
CA LYS A 371 -18.42 -22.31 25.18
C LYS A 371 -17.62 -22.23 23.87
N ILE A 372 -16.36 -21.83 23.94
CA ILE A 372 -15.44 -21.85 22.79
C ILE A 372 -14.74 -23.20 22.74
N ASN A 373 -15.13 -24.03 21.77
CA ASN A 373 -14.57 -25.37 21.57
C ASN A 373 -13.32 -25.31 20.68
N LYS A 374 -12.23 -24.77 21.20
CA LYS A 374 -10.94 -24.67 20.51
C LYS A 374 -9.80 -25.27 21.33
N PRO A 375 -8.76 -25.83 20.69
CA PRO A 375 -7.60 -26.37 21.39
C PRO A 375 -6.91 -25.30 22.24
N VAL A 376 -6.54 -25.67 23.46
CA VAL A 376 -5.62 -24.90 24.32
C VAL A 376 -4.32 -25.66 24.38
N ILE A 377 -3.23 -24.99 24.01
CA ILE A 377 -1.91 -25.58 23.80
C ILE A 377 -0.91 -24.81 24.67
N GLN A 378 -0.09 -25.53 25.43
CA GLN A 378 1.08 -24.92 26.07
C GLN A 378 2.12 -24.68 24.97
N SER A 379 2.65 -23.46 24.86
CA SER A 379 3.67 -23.14 23.85
C SER A 379 4.89 -24.06 24.03
N SER A 380 5.36 -24.63 22.93
CA SER A 380 6.52 -25.56 22.88
C SER A 380 7.87 -24.85 22.90
N LEU A 381 7.91 -23.52 22.96
CA LEU A 381 9.15 -22.75 22.88
C LEU A 381 10.09 -22.96 24.09
N SER A 382 9.60 -23.58 25.16
CA SER A 382 10.36 -23.97 26.35
C SER A 382 10.61 -25.48 26.44
N ASP A 383 10.26 -26.27 25.42
CA ASP A 383 10.50 -27.72 25.41
C ASP A 383 12.01 -28.02 25.45
N ASP A 384 12.36 -29.08 26.17
CA ASP A 384 13.76 -29.51 26.28
C ASP A 384 14.32 -29.92 24.91
N PRO A 385 15.55 -29.48 24.56
CA PRO A 385 16.19 -29.88 23.32
C PRO A 385 16.50 -31.37 23.31
N VAL A 386 16.36 -31.99 22.14
CA VAL A 386 16.80 -33.37 21.90
C VAL A 386 18.28 -33.34 21.50
N TYR A 387 19.15 -33.99 22.27
CA TYR A 387 20.59 -34.12 22.00
C TYR A 387 20.95 -35.45 21.35
#